data_AF-A0A7W5GX54-F1
#
_entry.id   AF-A0A7W5GX54-F1
#
_cell.length_a   1.000
_cell.length_b   1.000
_cell.length_c   1.000
_cell.angle_alpha   90.00
_cell.angle_beta   90.00
_cell.angle_gamma   90.00
#
_symmetry.space_group_name_H-M   'P 1'
#
loop_
_entity.id
_entity.type
_entity.pdbx_description
1 polymer ?
#
loop_
_entity_poly.entity_id
_entity_poly.type
_entity_poly.pdbx_seq_one_letter_code
_entity_poly.pdbx_strand_id
1 'polypeptide(L)'
;MMLHKQLPTFELRVASWLMRARFIGDYSVQRIEGEGMFVYAQFLHHWEGGGRRVRGAVCLGLIRIPLHLQSQGRFKRLLQICCLLGGSAVVLRIVTTETGEYFDLLRRWGFVQVSPDEWGYFKADGGPWPLGTTLGPGGEIEYPPLKDWYPRRKRTPPPPSD
;
A
#
# COMPACT_ATOMS: atom_id res chain seq x y z
N MET A 1 -21.95 -7.18 31.37
CA MET A 1 -20.86 -6.79 30.45
C MET A 1 -21.23 -7.24 29.05
N MET A 2 -21.71 -6.34 28.19
CA MET A 2 -21.86 -6.65 26.77
C MET A 2 -20.48 -6.51 26.13
N LEU A 3 -19.88 -7.64 25.72
CA LEU A 3 -18.75 -7.60 24.78
C LEU A 3 -19.28 -6.98 23.48
N HIS A 4 -19.08 -5.68 23.30
CA HIS A 4 -19.00 -5.13 21.95
C HIS A 4 -17.85 -5.88 21.28
N LYS A 5 -18.17 -6.92 20.51
CA LYS A 5 -17.23 -7.49 19.55
C LYS A 5 -16.92 -6.37 18.59
N GLN A 6 -15.85 -5.61 18.87
CA GLN A 6 -15.31 -4.65 17.93
C GLN A 6 -15.12 -5.43 16.62
N LEU A 7 -15.79 -4.96 15.57
CA LEU A 7 -15.58 -5.52 14.24
C LEU A 7 -14.08 -5.39 13.96
N PRO A 8 -13.43 -6.45 13.44
CA PRO A 8 -12.00 -6.38 13.16
C PRO A 8 -11.75 -5.21 12.19
N THR A 9 -10.76 -4.39 12.52
CA THR A 9 -10.34 -3.24 11.71
C THR A 9 -10.05 -3.68 10.27
N PHE A 10 -10.12 -2.75 9.33
CA PHE A 10 -9.84 -3.04 7.93
C PHE A 10 -8.46 -3.73 7.75
N GLU A 11 -7.45 -3.24 8.45
CA GLU A 11 -6.11 -3.83 8.50
C GLU A 11 -6.11 -5.28 8.99
N LEU A 12 -6.83 -5.60 10.07
CA LEU A 12 -6.91 -6.96 10.60
C LEU A 12 -7.63 -7.91 9.64
N ARG A 13 -8.62 -7.42 8.91
CA ARG A 13 -9.31 -8.20 7.86
C ARG A 13 -8.37 -8.54 6.71
N VAL A 14 -7.58 -7.57 6.25
CA VAL A 14 -6.57 -7.80 5.21
C VAL A 14 -5.48 -8.76 5.70
N ALA A 15 -5.00 -8.60 6.92
CA ALA A 15 -4.01 -9.50 7.51
C ALA A 15 -4.54 -10.94 7.61
N SER A 16 -5.76 -11.12 8.12
CA SER A 16 -6.41 -12.43 8.22
C SER A 16 -6.65 -13.06 6.85
N TRP A 17 -7.02 -12.26 5.84
CA TRP A 17 -7.11 -12.72 4.46
C TRP A 17 -5.75 -13.18 3.92
N LEU A 18 -4.70 -12.37 4.05
CA LEU A 18 -3.35 -12.70 3.59
C LEU A 18 -2.83 -13.98 4.25
N MET A 19 -3.00 -14.10 5.56
CA MET A 19 -2.59 -15.30 6.29
C MET A 19 -3.24 -16.57 5.74
N ARG A 20 -4.50 -16.52 5.30
CA ARG A 20 -5.18 -17.67 4.67
C ARG A 20 -4.71 -17.88 3.22
N ALA A 21 -4.65 -16.82 2.44
CA ALA A 21 -4.32 -16.86 1.02
C ALA A 21 -2.97 -17.53 0.75
N ARG A 22 -1.98 -17.34 1.63
CA ARG A 22 -0.62 -17.92 1.51
C ARG A 22 -0.55 -19.45 1.49
N PHE A 23 -1.54 -20.14 2.03
CA PHE A 23 -1.49 -21.61 2.17
C PHE A 23 -2.38 -22.34 1.16
N ILE A 24 -3.24 -21.62 0.43
CA ILE A 24 -4.31 -22.22 -0.36
C ILE A 24 -3.90 -22.36 -1.85
N GLY A 25 -2.83 -21.70 -2.29
CA GLY A 25 -2.45 -21.65 -3.71
C GLY A 25 -2.64 -20.25 -4.28
N ASP A 26 -2.82 -20.16 -5.60
CA ASP A 26 -3.33 -18.92 -6.21
C ASP A 26 -4.72 -18.64 -5.65
N TYR A 27 -4.82 -17.59 -4.83
CA TYR A 27 -6.05 -17.24 -4.15
C TYR A 27 -6.81 -16.22 -4.99
N SER A 28 -8.05 -16.57 -5.33
CA SER A 28 -8.90 -15.78 -6.20
C SER A 28 -9.10 -14.35 -5.69
N VAL A 29 -9.48 -13.47 -6.62
CA VAL A 29 -9.77 -12.07 -6.32
C VAL A 29 -10.89 -12.00 -5.28
N GLN A 30 -10.61 -11.39 -4.14
CA GLN A 30 -11.58 -11.15 -3.08
C GLN A 30 -11.71 -9.66 -2.79
N ARG A 31 -12.95 -9.19 -2.66
CA ARG A 31 -13.22 -7.88 -2.09
C ARG A 31 -13.15 -7.94 -0.58
N ILE A 32 -12.26 -7.16 0.02
CA ILE A 32 -12.11 -7.00 1.46
C ILE A 32 -12.65 -5.62 1.82
N GLU A 33 -13.54 -5.55 2.81
CA GLU A 33 -14.22 -4.30 3.20
C GLU A 33 -14.35 -4.14 4.71
N GLY A 34 -14.38 -2.88 5.14
CA GLY A 34 -14.52 -2.46 6.53
C GLY A 34 -14.35 -0.94 6.67
N GLU A 35 -15.00 -0.31 7.64
CA GLU A 35 -14.80 1.11 7.99
C GLU A 35 -14.98 2.08 6.79
N GLY A 36 -15.88 1.75 5.84
CA GLY A 36 -16.10 2.54 4.63
C GLY A 36 -14.97 2.42 3.57
N MET A 37 -13.98 1.57 3.82
CA MET A 37 -12.89 1.22 2.91
C MET A 37 -13.18 -0.11 2.20
N PHE A 38 -12.64 -0.25 0.99
CA PHE A 38 -12.53 -1.56 0.35
C PHE A 38 -11.29 -1.68 -0.53
N VAL A 39 -10.87 -2.92 -0.76
CA VAL A 39 -9.83 -3.29 -1.73
C VAL A 39 -10.21 -4.60 -2.40
N TYR A 40 -9.91 -4.74 -3.69
CA TYR A 40 -9.89 -6.04 -4.34
C TYR A 40 -8.49 -6.61 -4.23
N ALA A 41 -8.34 -7.78 -3.64
CA ALA A 41 -7.04 -8.40 -3.39
C ALA A 41 -6.98 -9.79 -4.00
N GLN A 42 -5.85 -10.13 -4.59
CA GLN A 42 -5.54 -11.46 -5.13
C GLN A 42 -4.16 -11.86 -4.61
N PHE A 43 -3.97 -13.13 -4.31
CA PHE A 43 -2.64 -13.66 -3.99
C PHE A 43 -2.22 -14.64 -5.08
N LEU A 44 -1.01 -14.48 -5.59
CA LEU A 44 -0.45 -15.32 -6.64
C LEU A 44 0.85 -15.96 -6.14
N HIS A 45 0.98 -17.28 -6.23
CA HIS A 45 2.24 -17.96 -5.94
C HIS A 45 3.34 -17.62 -6.93
N HIS A 46 2.94 -17.31 -8.17
CA HIS A 46 3.82 -16.77 -9.18
C HIS A 46 3.15 -15.59 -9.85
N TRP A 47 3.79 -14.42 -9.76
CA TRP A 47 3.39 -13.26 -10.53
C TRP A 47 4.44 -12.99 -11.60
N GLU A 48 3.96 -12.60 -12.77
CA GLU A 48 4.77 -12.25 -13.93
C GLU A 48 4.25 -10.94 -14.53
N GLY A 49 5.15 -10.00 -14.79
CA GLY A 49 4.84 -8.69 -15.36
C GLY A 49 6.09 -7.80 -15.46
N GLY A 50 6.13 -6.92 -16.47
CA GLY A 50 7.27 -6.00 -16.68
C GLY A 50 8.63 -6.69 -16.85
N GLY A 51 8.66 -7.88 -17.48
CA GLY A 51 9.86 -8.69 -17.66
C GLY A 51 10.38 -9.36 -16.38
N ARG A 52 9.59 -9.38 -15.31
CA ARG A 52 9.96 -9.99 -14.02
C ARG A 52 9.02 -11.14 -13.68
N ARG A 53 9.57 -12.14 -13.00
CA ARG A 53 8.81 -13.24 -12.39
C ARG A 53 9.21 -13.37 -10.92
N VAL A 54 8.22 -13.39 -10.03
CA VAL A 54 8.45 -13.42 -8.57
C VAL A 54 7.60 -14.48 -7.90
N ARG A 55 8.08 -15.03 -6.78
CA ARG A 55 7.38 -16.02 -5.97
C ARG A 55 6.57 -15.33 -4.87
N GLY A 56 5.25 -15.49 -4.92
CA GLY A 56 4.32 -14.89 -3.97
C GLY A 56 4.15 -13.39 -4.23
N ALA A 57 2.98 -12.99 -4.70
CA ALA A 57 2.63 -11.60 -4.90
C ALA A 57 1.24 -11.30 -4.35
N VAL A 58 1.12 -10.20 -3.61
CA VAL A 58 -0.17 -9.63 -3.24
C VAL A 58 -0.54 -8.61 -4.30
N CYS A 59 -1.57 -8.89 -5.09
CA CYS A 59 -2.08 -7.96 -6.08
C CYS A 59 -3.28 -7.21 -5.49
N LEU A 60 -3.20 -5.89 -5.41
CA LEU A 60 -4.27 -5.01 -4.94
C LEU A 60 -4.83 -4.23 -6.12
N GLY A 61 -6.12 -4.40 -6.39
CA GLY A 61 -6.88 -3.62 -7.36
C GLY A 61 -7.94 -2.76 -6.67
N LEU A 62 -8.38 -1.69 -7.36
CA LEU A 62 -9.44 -0.75 -6.96
C LEU A 62 -9.51 -0.53 -5.43
N ILE A 63 -8.77 0.46 -4.94
CA ILE A 63 -8.65 0.78 -3.52
C ILE A 63 -9.47 2.02 -3.23
N ARG A 64 -10.45 1.91 -2.33
CA ARG A 64 -11.21 3.07 -1.85
C ARG A 64 -10.83 3.37 -0.40
N ILE A 65 -10.33 4.58 -0.19
CA ILE A 65 -10.03 5.12 1.15
C ILE A 65 -10.78 6.44 1.31
N PRO A 66 -11.72 6.54 2.26
CA PRO A 66 -12.40 7.79 2.56
C PRO A 66 -11.40 8.92 2.85
N LEU A 67 -11.68 10.14 2.34
CA LEU A 67 -10.76 11.28 2.44
C LEU A 67 -10.32 11.57 3.89
N HIS A 68 -11.25 11.47 4.85
CA HIS A 68 -10.97 11.67 6.28
C HIS A 68 -10.02 10.62 6.89
N LEU A 69 -9.80 9.50 6.21
CA LEU A 69 -8.87 8.44 6.60
C LEU A 69 -7.55 8.47 5.81
N GLN A 70 -7.47 9.22 4.71
CA GLN A 70 -6.27 9.31 3.87
C GLN A 70 -5.11 9.97 4.62
N SER A 71 -5.38 11.04 5.38
CA SER A 71 -4.40 11.76 6.21
C SER A 71 -3.86 10.93 7.38
N GLN A 72 -4.50 9.80 7.70
CA GLN A 72 -4.12 8.94 8.83
C GLN A 72 -3.11 7.84 8.44
N GLY A 73 -2.62 7.84 7.20
CA GLY A 73 -1.65 6.85 6.74
C GLY A 73 -2.24 5.44 6.51
N ARG A 74 -3.58 5.30 6.41
CA ARG A 74 -4.25 3.99 6.21
C ARG A 74 -3.76 3.26 4.99
N PHE A 75 -3.55 3.97 3.88
CA PHE A 75 -3.01 3.38 2.66
C PHE A 75 -1.61 2.79 2.90
N LYS A 76 -0.73 3.53 3.56
CA LYS A 76 0.62 3.09 3.86
C LYS A 76 0.62 1.88 4.82
N ARG A 77 -0.25 1.87 5.83
CA ARG A 77 -0.44 0.71 6.73
C ARG A 77 -0.91 -0.53 5.98
N LEU A 78 -1.85 -0.37 5.05
CA LEU A 78 -2.27 -1.46 4.16
C LEU A 78 -1.07 -2.03 3.40
N LEU A 79 -0.26 -1.18 2.77
CA LEU A 79 0.94 -1.62 2.06
C LEU A 79 1.96 -2.32 2.98
N GLN A 80 2.16 -1.82 4.21
CA GLN A 80 3.04 -2.46 5.20
C GLN A 80 2.57 -3.84 5.59
N ILE A 81 1.26 -4.04 5.80
CA ILE A 81 0.67 -5.35 6.08
C ILE A 81 0.90 -6.29 4.89
N CYS A 82 0.70 -5.81 3.66
CA CYS A 82 0.99 -6.58 2.46
C CYS A 82 2.48 -6.90 2.29
N CYS A 83 3.40 -6.04 2.72
CA CYS A 83 4.83 -6.34 2.72
C CYS A 83 5.15 -7.39 3.80
N LEU A 84 4.70 -7.18 5.03
CA LEU A 84 4.96 -8.06 6.17
C LEU A 84 4.42 -9.48 5.95
N LEU A 85 3.17 -9.58 5.51
CA LEU A 85 2.45 -10.83 5.38
C LEU A 85 2.41 -11.34 3.94
N GLY A 86 2.88 -10.57 2.96
CA GLY A 86 2.95 -11.01 1.57
C GLY A 86 4.11 -11.96 1.29
N GLY A 87 4.31 -12.21 0.00
CA GLY A 87 5.44 -12.97 -0.54
C GLY A 87 6.63 -12.07 -0.85
N SER A 88 7.02 -12.06 -2.12
CA SER A 88 8.15 -11.28 -2.65
C SER A 88 7.73 -10.00 -3.35
N ALA A 89 6.43 -9.80 -3.61
CA ALA A 89 5.93 -8.60 -4.27
C ALA A 89 4.58 -8.11 -3.71
N VAL A 90 4.41 -6.78 -3.74
CA VAL A 90 3.10 -6.11 -3.65
C VAL A 90 2.87 -5.39 -4.96
N VAL A 91 1.82 -5.77 -5.68
CA VAL A 91 1.49 -5.24 -7.01
C VAL A 91 0.21 -4.45 -6.90
N LEU A 92 0.23 -3.19 -7.31
CA LEU A 92 -0.94 -2.34 -7.40
C LEU A 92 -1.41 -2.36 -8.85
N ARG A 93 -2.61 -2.91 -9.08
CA ARG A 93 -3.34 -2.83 -10.35
C ARG A 93 -4.27 -1.63 -10.23
N ILE A 94 -3.81 -0.49 -10.70
CA ILE A 94 -4.52 0.77 -10.51
C ILE A 94 -5.64 0.84 -11.54
N VAL A 95 -6.89 0.79 -11.08
CA VAL A 95 -8.10 0.82 -11.95
C VAL A 95 -8.77 2.21 -11.93
N THR A 96 -8.24 3.21 -11.22
CA THR A 96 -8.90 4.52 -11.10
C THR A 96 -8.10 5.68 -11.71
N THR A 97 -8.85 6.52 -12.40
CA THR A 97 -8.53 7.75 -13.11
C THR A 97 -7.95 8.85 -12.20
N GLU A 98 -6.73 9.31 -12.49
CA GLU A 98 -6.07 10.54 -11.95
C GLU A 98 -5.54 10.44 -10.50
N THR A 99 -4.35 10.92 -10.13
CA THR A 99 -3.58 12.11 -10.51
C THR A 99 -2.07 11.78 -10.46
N GLY A 100 -1.23 12.45 -11.26
CA GLY A 100 0.23 12.20 -11.30
C GLY A 100 0.94 12.25 -9.94
N GLU A 101 0.38 12.99 -8.97
CA GLU A 101 0.88 13.06 -7.59
C GLU A 101 0.91 11.70 -6.88
N TYR A 102 -0.06 10.82 -7.18
CA TYR A 102 -0.11 9.48 -6.61
C TYR A 102 1.01 8.59 -7.16
N PHE A 103 1.32 8.70 -8.46
CA PHE A 103 2.44 7.99 -9.07
C PHE A 103 3.78 8.47 -8.52
N ASP A 104 3.93 9.77 -8.29
CA ASP A 104 5.14 10.31 -7.66
C ASP A 104 5.29 9.84 -6.21
N LEU A 105 4.19 9.71 -5.48
CA LEU A 105 4.20 9.12 -4.13
C LEU A 105 4.65 7.65 -4.17
N LEU A 106 4.13 6.85 -5.10
CA LEU A 106 4.53 5.46 -5.29
C LEU A 106 6.03 5.35 -5.63
N ARG A 107 6.54 6.19 -6.54
CA ARG A 107 7.98 6.25 -6.87
C ARG A 107 8.83 6.57 -5.65
N ARG A 108 8.43 7.57 -4.84
CA ARG A 108 9.14 7.94 -3.60
C ARG A 108 9.14 6.81 -2.56
N TRP A 109 8.12 5.96 -2.56
CA TRP A 109 8.07 4.77 -1.73
C TRP A 109 8.79 3.56 -2.33
N GLY A 110 9.37 3.71 -3.52
CA GLY A 110 10.18 2.70 -4.19
C GLY A 110 9.36 1.72 -5.05
N PHE A 111 8.09 2.00 -5.32
CA PHE A 111 7.34 1.26 -6.34
C PHE A 111 7.89 1.57 -7.72
N VAL A 112 8.01 0.53 -8.54
CA VAL A 112 8.44 0.60 -9.92
C VAL A 112 7.23 0.37 -10.80
N GLN A 113 7.01 1.26 -11.77
CA GLN A 113 5.98 1.04 -12.78
C GLN A 113 6.41 -0.12 -13.67
N VAL A 114 5.59 -1.17 -13.74
CA VAL A 114 5.87 -2.39 -14.53
C VAL A 114 5.06 -2.46 -15.81
N SER A 115 3.90 -1.80 -15.84
CA SER A 115 3.09 -1.54 -17.02
C SER A 115 2.32 -0.22 -16.82
N PRO A 116 1.60 0.30 -17.83
CA PRO A 116 0.84 1.54 -17.68
C PRO A 116 -0.08 1.55 -16.44
N ASP A 117 -0.70 0.40 -16.14
CA ASP A 117 -1.70 0.26 -15.08
C ASP A 117 -1.21 -0.52 -13.85
N GLU A 118 0.06 -0.95 -13.85
CA GLU A 118 0.62 -1.77 -12.78
C GLU A 118 1.89 -1.16 -12.18
N TRP A 119 1.92 -1.15 -10.85
CA TRP A 119 3.05 -0.71 -10.05
C TRP A 119 3.46 -1.81 -9.10
N GLY A 120 4.72 -2.25 -9.20
CA GLY A 120 5.26 -3.33 -8.38
C GLY A 120 6.19 -2.79 -7.31
N TYR A 121 6.04 -3.31 -6.10
CA TYR A 121 7.01 -3.19 -5.03
C TYR A 121 7.63 -4.55 -4.75
N PHE A 122 8.96 -4.61 -4.82
CA PHE A 122 9.68 -5.88 -4.85
C PHE A 122 10.63 -5.97 -3.67
N LYS A 123 10.55 -7.11 -2.98
CA LYS A 123 11.55 -7.50 -1.99
C LYS A 123 12.82 -7.92 -2.72
N ALA A 124 13.99 -7.48 -2.24
CA ALA A 124 15.26 -8.04 -2.70
C ALA A 124 15.33 -9.52 -2.28
N ASP A 125 15.88 -10.40 -3.11
CA ASP A 125 15.99 -11.83 -2.79
C ASP A 125 16.68 -12.02 -1.42
N GLY A 126 15.94 -12.60 -0.47
CA GLY A 126 16.41 -12.80 0.91
C GLY A 126 16.59 -11.53 1.76
N GLY A 127 16.45 -10.33 1.18
CA GLY A 127 16.66 -9.05 1.85
C GLY A 127 15.42 -8.50 2.57
N PRO A 128 15.56 -7.48 3.44
CA PRO A 128 14.41 -6.82 4.03
C PRO A 128 13.58 -6.09 2.96
N TRP A 129 12.30 -5.84 3.25
CA TRP A 129 11.52 -4.92 2.43
C TRP A 129 12.11 -3.50 2.54
N PRO A 130 12.21 -2.75 1.44
CA PRO A 130 12.77 -1.39 1.50
C PRO A 130 11.88 -0.41 2.28
N LEU A 131 10.60 -0.72 2.48
CA LEU A 131 9.66 0.06 3.27
C LEU A 131 9.84 -0.43 4.70
N GLY A 132 10.38 0.41 5.59
CA GLY A 132 10.61 0.06 7.00
C GLY A 132 9.42 -0.74 7.57
N THR A 133 9.67 -2.00 7.89
CA THR A 133 8.64 -2.99 8.23
C THR A 133 8.30 -3.02 9.73
N THR A 134 8.85 -2.10 10.51
CA THR A 134 8.64 -2.11 11.96
C THR A 134 7.28 -1.49 12.30
N LEU A 135 6.35 -2.32 12.76
CA LEU A 135 5.16 -1.87 13.47
C LEU A 135 5.61 -1.56 14.90
N GLY A 136 5.62 -0.30 15.31
CA GLY A 136 6.04 0.09 16.67
C GLY A 136 5.11 -0.47 17.77
N PRO A 137 5.49 -0.41 19.06
CA PRO A 137 4.78 -1.04 20.18
C PRO A 137 3.37 -0.49 20.49
N GLY A 138 2.87 0.46 19.68
CA GLY A 138 1.49 0.96 19.68
C GLY A 138 0.93 1.18 18.26
N GLY A 139 1.58 0.62 17.22
CA GLY A 139 1.26 0.91 15.82
C GLY A 139 1.73 2.28 15.31
N GLU A 140 2.45 3.05 16.13
CA GLU A 140 3.05 4.32 15.71
C GLU A 140 4.37 4.08 14.97
N ILE A 141 4.47 4.72 13.80
CA ILE A 141 5.65 4.77 12.95
C ILE A 141 6.35 6.09 13.28
N GLU A 142 7.67 6.09 13.47
CA GLU A 142 8.40 7.36 13.47
C GLU A 142 8.32 7.98 12.06
N TYR A 143 7.61 9.09 11.97
CA TYR A 143 7.50 9.88 10.76
C TYR A 143 8.62 10.95 10.77
N PRO A 144 9.24 11.25 9.61
CA PRO A 144 9.86 12.57 9.47
C PRO A 144 8.78 13.64 9.76
N PRO A 145 9.10 14.77 10.40
CA PRO A 145 8.10 15.76 10.75
C PRO A 145 7.41 16.32 9.49
N LEU A 146 6.10 16.59 9.57
CA LEU A 146 5.22 17.03 8.47
C LEU A 146 5.77 18.18 7.60
N LYS A 147 6.62 19.03 8.15
CA LYS A 147 7.33 20.11 7.44
C LYS A 147 8.27 19.62 6.34
N ASP A 148 8.73 18.37 6.42
CA ASP A 148 9.61 17.73 5.45
C ASP A 148 8.82 17.03 4.32
N TRP A 149 7.49 16.91 4.49
CA TRP A 149 6.59 16.24 3.54
C TRP A 149 6.07 17.21 2.48
N TYR A 150 6.08 18.51 2.81
CA TYR A 150 5.71 19.60 1.93
C TYR A 150 6.84 20.62 1.93
N PRO A 151 7.79 20.57 0.97
CA PRO A 151 8.65 21.72 0.77
C PRO A 151 7.72 22.91 0.53
N ARG A 152 7.75 23.91 1.41
CA ARG A 152 7.10 25.20 1.13
C ARG A 152 7.52 25.56 -0.28
N ARG A 153 6.56 25.73 -1.21
CA ARG A 153 6.85 26.40 -2.49
C ARG A 153 7.65 27.63 -2.10
N LYS A 154 8.93 27.70 -2.50
CA LYS A 154 9.66 28.96 -2.42
C LYS A 154 8.76 29.94 -3.13
N ARG A 155 8.25 30.95 -2.41
CA ARG A 155 7.56 32.06 -3.05
C ARG A 155 8.56 32.57 -4.07
N THR A 156 8.26 32.42 -5.35
CA THR A 156 8.97 33.16 -6.38
C THR A 156 8.81 34.62 -5.95
N PRO A 157 9.90 35.37 -5.72
CA PRO A 157 9.77 36.78 -5.42
C PRO A 157 8.95 37.42 -6.56
N PRO A 158 8.06 38.37 -6.25
CA PRO A 158 7.39 39.11 -7.31
C PRO A 158 8.47 39.70 -8.24
N PRO A 159 8.25 39.71 -9.56
CA PRO A 159 9.16 40.38 -10.47
C PRO A 159 9.36 41.83 -10.00
N PRO A 160 10.57 42.40 -10.18
CA PRO A 160 10.83 43.78 -9.80
C PRO A 160 9.81 44.69 -10.49
N SER A 161 9.21 45.60 -9.72
CA SER A 161 8.37 46.66 -10.26
C SER A 161 9.26 47.67 -10.99
N ASP A 162 8.93 47.96 -12.24
CA ASP A 162 9.43 49.14 -12.98
C ASP A 162 8.81 50.45 -12.46
#